data_AF-A0A8H4AXF2-F1
#
_entry.id   AF-A0A8H4AXF2-F1
#
_cell.length_a   1.000
_cell.length_b   1.000
_cell.length_c   1.000
_cell.angle_alpha   90.00
_cell.angle_beta   90.00
_cell.angle_gamma   90.00
#
_symmetry.space_group_name_H-M   'P 1'
#
loop_
_entity.id
_entity.type
_entity.pdbx_description
1 polymer ?
#
loop_
_entity_poly.entity_id
_entity_poly.type
_entity_poly.pdbx_seq_one_letter_code
_entity_poly.pdbx_strand_id
1 'polypeptide(L)'
;MTVAYSKIVNQIQTIDAVPLPLVIAKDKHDPNNYIVKSQWYGFGHDGDEKIKHMITCKDKSVKVKKHTHQNKFSDYEAHYEIKVPENADIVLCERNMRTSDNEFLGFSTFSFKHTSQK
;
A
#
# COMPACT_ATOMS: atom_id res chain seq x y z
N MET A 1 -24.32 -44.42 18.95
CA MET A 1 -24.54 -43.43 17.87
C MET A 1 -23.78 -42.17 18.24
N THR A 2 -22.63 -41.98 17.59
CA THR A 2 -21.68 -40.89 17.88
C THR A 2 -21.99 -39.71 16.94
N VAL A 3 -22.30 -38.56 17.50
CA VAL A 3 -22.55 -37.34 16.73
C VAL A 3 -21.20 -36.63 16.51
N ALA A 4 -20.65 -36.75 15.30
CA ALA A 4 -19.45 -36.01 14.91
C ALA A 4 -19.85 -34.67 14.28
N TYR A 5 -20.04 -33.63 15.11
CA TYR A 5 -20.03 -32.25 14.62
C TYR A 5 -18.57 -31.79 14.50
N SER A 6 -17.93 -32.14 13.38
CA SER A 6 -16.74 -31.43 12.93
C SER A 6 -17.19 -30.18 12.20
N LYS A 7 -17.49 -29.11 12.95
CA LYS A 7 -17.49 -27.76 12.36
C LYS A 7 -16.03 -27.46 12.07
N ILE A 8 -15.65 -27.58 10.80
CA ILE A 8 -14.43 -26.96 10.28
C ILE A 8 -14.59 -25.47 10.57
N VAL A 9 -13.99 -25.02 11.66
CA VAL A 9 -13.81 -23.60 11.91
C VAL A 9 -12.83 -23.19 10.83
N ASN A 10 -13.33 -22.53 9.78
CA ASN A 10 -12.48 -21.79 8.86
C ASN A 10 -11.60 -20.93 9.76
N GLN A 11 -10.31 -21.28 9.85
CA GLN A 11 -9.33 -20.45 10.52
C GLN A 11 -9.52 -19.07 9.91
N ILE A 12 -9.97 -18.13 10.73
CA ILE A 12 -9.86 -16.72 10.40
C ILE A 12 -8.35 -16.56 10.25
N GLN A 13 -7.87 -16.43 9.01
CA GLN A 13 -6.48 -16.07 8.75
C GLN A 13 -6.32 -14.71 9.42
N THR A 14 -5.79 -14.72 10.64
CA THR A 14 -5.26 -13.55 11.28
C THR A 14 -4.04 -13.19 10.46
N ILE A 15 -4.26 -12.38 9.43
CA ILE A 15 -3.18 -11.62 8.84
C ILE A 15 -2.78 -10.68 9.97
N ASP A 16 -1.78 -11.07 10.74
CA ASP A 16 -1.07 -10.16 11.63
C ASP A 16 -0.61 -9.02 10.72
N ALA A 17 -1.35 -7.91 10.77
CA ALA A 17 -1.08 -6.75 9.97
C ALA A 17 0.16 -6.08 10.54
N VAL A 18 1.32 -6.67 10.26
CA VAL A 18 2.62 -6.03 10.51
C VAL A 18 2.53 -4.66 9.84
N PRO A 19 2.77 -3.55 10.55
CA PRO A 19 2.72 -2.23 9.95
C PRO A 19 3.76 -2.15 8.83
N LEU A 20 3.30 -2.35 7.59
CA LEU A 20 4.17 -2.39 6.43
C LEU A 20 4.73 -0.98 6.19
N PRO A 21 6.05 -0.80 6.07
CA PRO A 21 6.67 0.52 5.99
C PRO A 21 6.13 1.33 4.81
N LEU A 22 5.84 2.61 5.06
CA LEU A 22 5.49 3.57 4.04
C LEU A 22 6.29 4.85 4.28
N VAL A 23 7.12 5.21 3.30
CA VAL A 23 7.97 6.41 3.34
C VAL A 23 7.44 7.41 2.34
N ILE A 24 7.27 8.65 2.78
CA ILE A 24 6.79 9.77 1.97
C ILE A 24 7.90 10.81 1.93
N ALA A 25 8.40 11.11 0.74
CA ALA A 25 9.40 12.14 0.51
C ALA A 25 8.83 13.19 -0.44
N LYS A 26 9.04 14.47 -0.13
CA LYS A 26 8.75 15.56 -1.06
C LYS A 26 9.83 15.57 -2.15
N ASP A 27 9.43 15.69 -3.41
CA ASP A 27 10.39 15.87 -4.50
C ASP A 27 11.10 17.21 -4.33
N LYS A 28 12.42 17.20 -4.56
CA LYS A 28 13.26 18.40 -4.42
C LYS A 28 13.07 19.37 -5.58
N HIS A 29 12.62 18.88 -6.75
CA HIS A 29 12.48 19.68 -7.96
C HIS A 29 11.04 20.13 -8.25
N ASP A 30 10.04 19.40 -7.73
CA ASP A 30 8.61 19.76 -7.83
C ASP A 30 7.99 19.71 -6.42
N PRO A 31 7.76 20.86 -5.76
CA PRO A 31 7.24 20.90 -4.39
C PRO A 31 5.79 20.40 -4.28
N ASN A 32 5.10 20.20 -5.41
CA ASN A 32 3.77 19.63 -5.47
C ASN A 32 3.80 18.13 -5.79
N ASN A 33 4.99 17.54 -5.98
CA ASN A 33 5.19 16.11 -6.21
C ASN A 33 5.77 15.42 -4.97
N TYR A 34 5.28 14.22 -4.70
CA TYR A 34 5.71 13.39 -3.58
C TYR A 34 6.06 11.99 -4.08
N ILE A 35 7.18 11.47 -3.62
CA ILE A 35 7.61 10.09 -3.85
C ILE A 35 7.17 9.27 -2.64
N VAL A 36 6.27 8.31 -2.87
CA VAL A 36 5.83 7.36 -1.85
C VAL A 36 6.44 6.00 -2.14
N LYS A 37 7.19 5.50 -1.17
CA LYS A 37 7.73 4.16 -1.16
C LYS A 37 6.92 3.30 -0.23
N SER A 38 6.31 2.25 -0.77
CA SER A 38 5.57 1.26 0.02
C SER A 38 6.28 -0.08 -0.06
N GLN A 39 6.63 -0.62 1.10
CA GLN A 39 7.39 -1.86 1.23
C GLN A 39 6.54 -2.97 1.84
N TRP A 40 6.82 -4.20 1.47
CA TRP A 40 6.28 -5.39 2.13
C TRP A 40 7.27 -6.54 2.09
N TYR A 41 7.08 -7.44 3.05
CA TYR A 41 7.91 -8.61 3.23
C TYR A 41 7.22 -9.80 2.57
N GLY A 42 7.95 -10.54 1.73
CA GLY A 42 7.51 -11.86 1.28
C GLY A 42 7.65 -12.89 2.40
N PHE A 43 6.75 -13.86 2.45
CA PHE A 43 6.84 -14.98 3.38
C PHE A 43 7.57 -16.19 2.78
N GLY A 44 8.14 -16.03 1.58
CA GLY A 44 8.84 -17.10 0.85
C GLY A 44 7.89 -18.02 0.10
N HIS A 45 6.70 -17.52 -0.26
CA HIS A 45 5.71 -18.25 -1.04
C HIS A 45 5.80 -17.90 -2.53
N ASP A 46 5.59 -18.91 -3.38
CA ASP A 46 5.43 -18.73 -4.83
C ASP A 46 4.22 -17.82 -5.11
N GLY A 47 4.46 -16.52 -5.30
CA GLY A 47 3.40 -15.53 -5.49
C GLY A 47 3.63 -14.19 -4.79
N ASP A 48 4.59 -14.10 -3.87
CA ASP A 48 4.92 -12.86 -3.15
C ASP A 48 5.31 -11.72 -4.12
N GLU A 49 5.91 -12.07 -5.25
CA GLU A 49 6.27 -11.15 -6.34
C GLU A 49 5.08 -10.64 -7.16
N LYS A 50 3.91 -11.30 -7.07
CA LYS A 50 2.69 -10.99 -7.84
C LYS A 50 1.67 -10.18 -7.05
N ILE A 51 2.08 -9.58 -5.95
CA ILE A 51 1.21 -8.75 -5.11
C ILE A 51 0.75 -7.50 -5.87
N LYS A 52 -0.57 -7.36 -5.99
CA LYS A 52 -1.24 -6.16 -6.48
C LYS A 52 -1.21 -5.10 -5.37
N HIS A 53 -0.25 -4.19 -5.49
CA HIS A 53 -0.14 -3.01 -4.64
C HIS A 53 -0.78 -1.79 -5.30
N MET A 54 -1.65 -1.08 -4.57
CA MET A 54 -2.35 0.13 -5.01
C MET A 54 -2.32 1.22 -3.93
N ILE A 55 -2.12 2.46 -4.38
CA ILE A 55 -2.35 3.66 -3.55
C ILE A 55 -3.45 4.47 -4.22
N THR A 56 -4.39 4.97 -3.43
CA THR A 56 -5.50 5.82 -3.89
C THR A 56 -5.68 6.96 -2.92
N CYS A 57 -5.85 8.19 -3.42
CA CYS A 57 -6.06 9.36 -2.59
C CYS A 57 -7.53 9.79 -2.64
N LYS A 58 -8.07 10.29 -1.52
CA LYS A 58 -9.50 10.65 -1.42
C LYS A 58 -9.86 11.84 -2.30
N ASP A 59 -8.96 12.82 -2.39
CA ASP A 59 -9.12 13.93 -3.33
C ASP A 59 -8.81 13.44 -4.75
N LYS A 60 -9.80 13.54 -5.63
CA LYS A 60 -9.71 13.13 -7.05
C LYS A 60 -8.76 14.01 -7.87
N SER A 61 -8.44 15.20 -7.37
CA SER A 61 -7.50 16.13 -7.99
C SER A 61 -6.04 15.70 -7.79
N VAL A 62 -5.79 14.85 -6.79
CA VAL A 62 -4.47 14.26 -6.53
C VAL A 62 -4.23 13.14 -7.54
N LYS A 63 -3.15 13.27 -8.32
CA LYS A 63 -2.78 12.28 -9.33
C LYS A 63 -1.76 11.31 -8.75
N VAL A 64 -2.06 10.01 -8.80
CA VAL A 64 -1.18 8.95 -8.33
C VAL A 64 -0.68 8.16 -9.52
N LYS A 65 0.64 8.05 -9.67
CA LYS A 65 1.28 7.27 -10.72
C LYS A 65 2.19 6.22 -10.09
N LYS A 66 2.02 4.96 -10.48
CA LYS A 66 2.85 3.85 -9.97
C LYS A 66 4.10 3.70 -10.82
N HIS A 67 5.25 3.63 -10.18
CA HIS A 67 6.56 3.49 -10.79
C HIS A 67 7.26 2.26 -10.23
N THR A 68 7.26 1.20 -11.04
CA THR A 68 8.13 0.03 -10.90
C THR A 68 7.96 -0.79 -9.61
N HIS A 69 8.20 -2.08 -9.74
CA HIS A 69 8.32 -3.03 -8.64
C HIS A 69 9.77 -3.51 -8.67
N GLN A 70 10.58 -3.16 -7.67
CA GLN A 70 11.94 -3.67 -7.54
C GLN A 70 11.99 -4.69 -6.41
N ASN A 71 12.66 -5.81 -6.67
CA ASN A 71 12.82 -6.89 -5.70
C ASN A 71 14.26 -6.83 -5.16
N LYS A 72 14.43 -6.57 -3.87
CA LYS A 72 15.74 -6.67 -3.19
C LYS A 72 15.58 -7.63 -2.02
N PHE A 73 16.09 -8.86 -2.17
CA PHE A 73 16.22 -9.86 -1.09
C PHE A 73 14.97 -10.02 -0.22
N SER A 74 13.95 -10.75 -0.69
CA SER A 74 12.68 -11.02 0.01
C SER A 74 11.84 -9.80 0.43
N ASP A 75 12.39 -8.59 0.30
CA ASP A 75 11.71 -7.32 0.47
C ASP A 75 11.26 -6.80 -0.89
N TYR A 76 9.97 -6.55 -0.98
CA TYR A 76 9.31 -6.00 -2.16
C TYR A 76 8.99 -4.54 -1.92
N GLU A 77 9.18 -3.71 -2.94
CA GLU A 77 8.83 -2.30 -2.86
C GLU A 77 8.19 -1.78 -4.14
N ALA A 78 7.18 -0.92 -3.96
CA ALA A 78 6.55 -0.17 -5.03
C ALA A 78 6.73 1.33 -4.78
N HIS A 79 7.17 2.05 -5.82
CA HIS A 79 7.26 3.50 -5.79
C HIS A 79 6.04 4.14 -6.46
N TYR A 80 5.63 5.28 -5.91
CA TYR A 80 4.53 6.08 -6.41
C TYR A 80 4.94 7.53 -6.49
N GLU A 81 4.55 8.20 -7.56
CA GLU A 81 4.53 9.66 -7.64
C GLU A 81 3.11 10.13 -7.31
N ILE A 82 2.98 11.01 -6.33
CA ILE A 82 1.73 11.63 -5.92
C ILE A 82 1.85 13.13 -6.21
N LYS A 83 1.14 13.60 -7.24
CA LYS A 83 1.07 15.00 -7.59
C LYS A 83 -0.17 15.64 -6.96
N VAL A 84 0.08 16.62 -6.11
CA VAL A 84 -0.90 17.27 -5.25
C VAL A 84 -1.24 18.66 -5.83
N PRO A 85 -2.52 19.07 -5.85
CA PRO A 85 -2.87 20.42 -6.29
C PRO A 85 -2.48 21.47 -5.24
N GLU A 86 -2.12 22.68 -5.70
CA GLU A 86 -1.59 23.77 -4.85
C GLU A 86 -2.50 24.20 -3.70
N ASN A 87 -3.81 23.99 -3.85
CA ASN A 87 -4.84 24.39 -2.90
C ASN A 87 -5.11 23.32 -1.81
N ALA A 88 -4.47 22.15 -1.87
CA ALA A 88 -4.64 21.13 -0.84
C ALA A 88 -3.78 21.43 0.40
N ASP A 89 -4.36 21.30 1.59
CA ASP A 89 -3.60 21.42 2.86
C ASP A 89 -3.25 20.05 3.43
N ILE A 90 -4.18 19.09 3.36
CA ILE A 90 -3.97 17.73 3.85
C ILE A 90 -4.28 16.75 2.73
N VAL A 91 -3.34 15.84 2.48
CA VAL A 91 -3.50 14.74 1.54
C VAL A 91 -3.80 13.47 2.35
N LEU A 92 -4.93 12.83 2.06
CA LEU A 92 -5.34 11.57 2.67
C LEU A 92 -5.42 10.48 1.61
N CYS A 93 -4.63 9.43 1.80
CA CYS A 93 -4.55 8.30 0.89
C CYS A 93 -4.69 6.97 1.62
N GLU A 94 -4.97 5.95 0.83
CA GLU A 94 -5.20 4.58 1.23
C GLU A 94 -4.25 3.71 0.44
N ARG A 95 -3.64 2.74 1.14
CA ARG A 95 -2.87 1.66 0.56
C ARG A 95 -3.71 0.39 0.63
N ASN A 96 -3.81 -0.31 -0.49
CA ASN A 96 -4.45 -1.61 -0.58
C ASN A 96 -3.49 -2.62 -1.22
N MET A 97 -3.40 -3.80 -0.63
CA MET A 97 -2.52 -4.87 -1.05
C MET A 97 -3.31 -6.17 -1.16
N ARG A 98 -3.16 -6.84 -2.30
CA ARG A 98 -3.84 -8.10 -2.60
C ARG A 98 -2.92 -9.06 -3.32
N THR A 99 -3.18 -10.36 -3.21
CA THR A 99 -2.53 -11.37 -4.05
C THR A 99 -2.96 -11.21 -5.52
N SER A 100 -2.33 -11.95 -6.44
CA SER A 100 -2.76 -12.02 -7.84
C SER A 100 -4.22 -12.48 -7.97
N ASP A 101 -4.67 -13.32 -7.04
CA ASP A 101 -5.99 -13.93 -6.99
C ASP A 101 -7.00 -13.09 -6.20
N ASN A 102 -6.64 -11.83 -5.92
CA ASN A 102 -7.44 -10.82 -5.19
C ASN A 102 -7.68 -11.11 -3.71
N GLU A 103 -6.99 -12.07 -3.10
CA GLU A 103 -7.02 -12.26 -1.65
C GLU A 103 -6.45 -11.03 -0.96
N PHE A 104 -7.11 -10.60 0.11
CA PHE A 104 -6.72 -9.41 0.84
C PHE A 104 -5.46 -9.66 1.66
N LEU A 105 -4.43 -8.83 1.49
CA LEU A 105 -3.19 -8.91 2.25
C LEU A 105 -3.04 -7.77 3.25
N GLY A 106 -3.59 -6.59 2.93
CA GLY A 106 -3.44 -5.46 3.83
C GLY A 106 -4.12 -4.19 3.34
N PHE A 107 -4.50 -3.38 4.32
CA PHE A 107 -5.04 -2.05 4.13
C PHE A 107 -4.44 -1.11 5.17
N SER A 108 -4.07 0.09 4.75
CA SER A 108 -3.67 1.14 5.68
C SER A 108 -3.99 2.51 5.10
N THR A 109 -4.44 3.43 5.95
CA THR A 109 -4.61 4.84 5.59
C THR A 109 -3.41 5.65 6.05
N PHE A 110 -3.00 6.63 5.25
CA PHE A 110 -1.96 7.58 5.66
C PHE A 110 -2.35 8.99 5.21
N SER A 111 -1.89 9.98 5.97
CA SER A 111 -2.08 11.38 5.64
C SER A 111 -0.81 12.17 5.89
N PHE A 112 -0.64 13.24 5.12
CA PHE A 112 0.47 14.16 5.28
C PHE A 112 0.02 15.58 4.91
N LYS A 113 0.66 16.55 5.56
CA LYS A 113 0.43 17.96 5.26
C LYS A 113 1.12 18.32 3.95
N HIS A 114 0.37 18.94 3.05
CA HIS A 114 0.92 19.60 1.87
C HIS A 114 1.21 21.06 2.19
N THR A 115 2.34 21.54 1.69
CA THR A 115 2.65 22.97 1.74
C THR A 115 3.25 23.28 0.39
N SER A 116 2.41 23.83 -0.49
CA SER A 116 2.86 24.32 -1.78
C SER A 116 3.88 25.42 -1.55
N GLN A 117 5.00 25.36 -2.27
CA GLN A 117 5.94 26.48 -2.31
C GLN A 117 5.48 27.37 -3.46
N LYS A 118 5.01 28.58 -3.11
CA LYS A 118 4.81 29.67 -4.06
C LYS A 118 6.14 30.14 -4.64
#